data_AF-A0AB73N7E9-F1
#
_entry.id   AF-A0AB73N7E9-F1
#
_cell.length_a   1.000
_cell.length_b   1.000
_cell.length_c   1.000
_cell.angle_alpha   90.00
_cell.angle_beta   90.00
_cell.angle_gamma   90.00
#
_symmetry.space_group_name_H-M   'P 1'
#
loop_
_entity.id
_entity.type
_entity.pdbx_description
1 polymer ?
#
loop_
_entity_poly.entity_id
_entity_poly.type
_entity_poly.pdbx_seq_one_letter_code
_entity_poly.pdbx_strand_id
1 'polypeptide(L)'
;MNYEQNLDTLSKYLLDRLSQEKPEWLNFLTFKKNEGENSYHIDVDLIFLSKSFEYFILSSENDELSIFMDHYHTHCYGDNDTMYKQAMDFILDIIKEELVTVSASVSGEKWFYSACIKPNGIEKEIDHIFLERANSKIVIQSYQGNFNRVIYGTGEKR
;
A
#
# COMPACT_ATOMS: atom_id res chain seq x y z
N MET A 1 -29.50 5.31 2.97
CA MET A 1 -29.13 6.21 1.84
C MET A 1 -28.58 5.32 0.74
N ASN A 2 -28.92 5.60 -0.52
CA ASN A 2 -28.39 4.85 -1.66
C ASN A 2 -27.00 5.41 -1.99
N TYR A 3 -25.96 4.89 -1.32
CA TYR A 3 -24.60 5.46 -1.34
C TYR A 3 -24.04 5.63 -2.76
N GLU A 4 -24.41 4.72 -3.66
CA GLU A 4 -24.03 4.72 -5.08
C GLU A 4 -24.40 6.03 -5.82
N GLN A 5 -25.49 6.70 -5.42
CA GLN A 5 -25.94 7.92 -6.10
C GLN A 5 -25.03 9.12 -5.83
N ASN A 6 -24.40 9.17 -4.65
CA ASN A 6 -23.55 10.28 -4.20
C ASN A 6 -22.06 9.96 -4.28
N LEU A 7 -21.66 8.87 -4.92
CA LEU A 7 -20.25 8.58 -5.17
C LEU A 7 -19.62 9.65 -6.07
N ASP A 8 -18.37 10.01 -5.79
CA ASP A 8 -17.56 10.82 -6.70
C ASP A 8 -17.26 10.08 -8.02
N THR A 9 -16.68 10.82 -8.97
CA THR A 9 -16.42 10.33 -10.33
C THR A 9 -15.44 9.16 -10.34
N LEU A 10 -14.35 9.27 -9.57
CA LEU A 10 -13.31 8.24 -9.52
C LEU A 10 -13.82 6.95 -8.87
N SER A 11 -14.60 7.07 -7.81
CA SER A 11 -15.20 5.94 -7.10
C SER A 11 -16.24 5.21 -7.95
N LYS A 12 -17.05 5.94 -8.72
CA LYS A 12 -17.96 5.35 -9.71
C LYS A 12 -17.19 4.58 -10.78
N TYR A 13 -16.11 5.17 -11.29
CA TYR A 13 -15.26 4.53 -12.28
C TYR A 13 -14.60 3.25 -11.70
N LEU A 14 -14.03 3.32 -10.49
CA LEU A 14 -13.40 2.17 -9.83
C LEU A 14 -14.42 1.05 -9.59
N LEU A 15 -15.64 1.39 -9.14
CA LEU A 15 -16.72 0.43 -8.93
C LEU A 15 -17.08 -0.31 -10.23
N ASP A 16 -17.23 0.42 -11.34
CA ASP A 16 -17.52 -0.17 -12.65
C ASP A 16 -16.41 -1.13 -13.09
N ARG A 17 -15.14 -0.71 -13.02
CA ARG A 17 -14.00 -1.58 -13.37
C ARG A 17 -13.91 -2.82 -12.50
N LEU A 18 -14.05 -2.68 -11.18
CA LEU A 18 -14.04 -3.82 -10.27
C LEU A 18 -15.20 -4.78 -10.54
N SER A 19 -16.39 -4.28 -10.88
CA SER A 19 -17.53 -5.14 -11.22
C SER A 19 -17.29 -6.01 -12.47
N GLN A 20 -16.46 -5.53 -13.39
CA GLN A 20 -16.11 -6.24 -14.62
C GLN A 20 -14.92 -7.19 -14.43
N GLU A 21 -13.90 -6.76 -13.69
CA GLU A 21 -12.61 -7.45 -13.62
C GLU A 21 -12.38 -8.26 -12.34
N LYS A 22 -12.94 -7.81 -11.22
CA LYS A 22 -12.75 -8.35 -9.86
C LYS A 22 -14.05 -8.30 -9.03
N PRO A 23 -15.16 -8.89 -9.52
CA PRO A 23 -16.47 -8.75 -8.86
C PRO A 23 -16.48 -9.26 -7.42
N GLU A 24 -15.60 -10.21 -7.08
CA GLU A 24 -15.45 -10.73 -5.73
C GLU A 24 -14.90 -9.70 -4.73
N TRP A 25 -14.16 -8.68 -5.19
CA TRP A 25 -13.61 -7.60 -4.34
C TRP A 25 -14.71 -6.67 -3.84
N LEU A 26 -15.84 -6.60 -4.54
CA LEU A 26 -16.98 -5.76 -4.18
C LEU A 26 -17.56 -6.10 -2.79
N ASN A 27 -17.35 -7.33 -2.30
CA ASN A 27 -17.78 -7.76 -0.96
C ASN A 27 -17.01 -7.08 0.18
N PHE A 28 -15.89 -6.42 -0.13
CA PHE A 28 -14.99 -5.79 0.84
C PHE A 28 -14.98 -4.26 0.73
N LEU A 29 -16.00 -3.70 0.07
CA LEU A 29 -16.14 -2.26 -0.07
C LEU A 29 -16.70 -1.62 1.18
N THR A 30 -16.14 -0.47 1.53
CA THR A 30 -16.73 0.46 2.49
C THR A 30 -16.92 1.83 1.85
N PHE A 31 -18.09 2.42 2.07
CA PHE A 31 -18.43 3.75 1.58
C PHE A 31 -18.08 4.78 2.65
N LYS A 32 -17.25 5.75 2.31
CA LYS A 32 -16.79 6.80 3.21
C LYS A 32 -17.18 8.16 2.67
N LYS A 33 -17.50 9.08 3.57
CA LYS A 33 -17.91 10.44 3.18
C LYS A 33 -16.66 11.29 2.98
N ASN A 34 -16.59 12.04 1.88
CA ASN A 34 -15.53 13.01 1.67
C ASN A 34 -15.64 14.17 2.67
N GLU A 35 -14.51 14.60 3.22
CA GLU A 35 -14.49 15.72 4.16
C GLU A 35 -14.91 17.02 3.46
N GLY A 36 -15.83 17.76 4.07
CA GLY A 36 -16.29 19.04 3.51
C GLY A 36 -17.23 18.95 2.30
N GLU A 37 -17.46 17.75 1.75
CA GLU A 37 -18.31 17.54 0.59
C GLU A 37 -19.58 16.72 0.91
N ASN A 38 -20.56 16.80 0.01
CA ASN A 38 -21.73 15.90 0.02
C ASN A 38 -21.55 14.76 -0.98
N SER A 39 -20.33 14.25 -1.08
CA SER A 39 -19.90 13.14 -1.93
C SER A 39 -19.31 12.02 -1.06
N TYR A 40 -19.18 10.83 -1.64
CA TYR A 40 -18.60 9.66 -1.00
C TYR A 40 -17.50 9.07 -1.88
N HIS A 41 -16.45 8.55 -1.24
CA HIS A 41 -15.46 7.68 -1.86
C HIS A 41 -15.64 6.23 -1.41
N ILE A 42 -14.90 5.32 -2.05
CA ILE A 42 -14.84 3.92 -1.65
C ILE A 42 -13.45 3.53 -1.19
N ASP A 43 -13.41 2.70 -0.15
CA ASP A 43 -12.25 1.92 0.23
C ASP A 43 -12.55 0.45 -0.05
N VAL A 44 -11.60 -0.24 -0.68
CA VAL A 44 -11.59 -1.69 -0.83
C VAL A 44 -10.62 -2.26 0.19
N ASP A 45 -11.14 -3.01 1.16
CA ASP A 45 -10.28 -3.77 2.08
C ASP A 45 -9.70 -4.98 1.36
N LEU A 46 -8.39 -4.94 1.12
CA LEU A 46 -7.63 -5.97 0.43
C LEU A 46 -6.92 -6.90 1.40
N ILE A 47 -7.21 -6.84 2.71
CA ILE A 47 -6.56 -7.71 3.71
C ILE A 47 -6.76 -9.20 3.41
N PHE A 48 -7.87 -9.57 2.76
CA PHE A 48 -8.14 -10.95 2.34
C PHE A 48 -7.11 -11.50 1.34
N LEU A 49 -6.36 -10.61 0.69
CA LEU A 49 -5.27 -10.97 -0.21
C LEU A 49 -4.05 -11.43 0.61
N SER A 50 -3.65 -10.70 1.66
CA SER A 50 -2.38 -10.92 2.36
C SER A 50 -2.51 -11.75 3.65
N LYS A 51 -1.41 -12.41 4.03
CA LYS A 51 -1.25 -13.02 5.36
C LYS A 51 -0.30 -12.24 6.27
N SER A 52 0.39 -11.25 5.72
CA SER A 52 1.48 -10.56 6.39
C SER A 52 1.16 -9.14 6.79
N PHE A 53 0.31 -8.45 6.03
CA PHE A 53 -0.11 -7.09 6.35
C PHE A 53 -1.19 -7.12 7.43
N GLU A 54 -1.17 -6.14 8.34
CA GLU A 54 -2.26 -5.87 9.27
C GLU A 54 -3.34 -5.01 8.59
N TYR A 55 -2.95 -4.20 7.61
CA TYR A 55 -3.80 -3.32 6.83
C TYR A 55 -3.37 -3.30 5.37
N PHE A 56 -4.32 -3.46 4.44
CA PHE A 56 -4.10 -3.29 3.01
C PHE A 56 -5.36 -2.73 2.36
N ILE A 57 -5.35 -1.47 1.92
CA ILE A 57 -6.51 -0.79 1.34
C ILE A 57 -6.18 -0.14 0.01
N LEU A 58 -7.10 -0.27 -0.95
CA LEU A 58 -7.20 0.58 -2.13
C LEU A 58 -8.28 1.63 -1.88
N SER A 59 -7.92 2.91 -1.89
CA SER A 59 -8.82 4.04 -1.65
C SER A 59 -8.92 4.93 -2.87
N SER A 60 -10.09 5.52 -3.10
CA SER A 60 -10.35 6.54 -4.13
C SER A 60 -10.52 7.96 -3.57
N GLU A 61 -10.12 8.18 -2.32
CA GLU A 61 -10.27 9.47 -1.64
C GLU A 61 -9.55 10.62 -2.37
N ASN A 62 -10.12 11.82 -2.34
CA ASN A 62 -9.54 13.06 -2.88
C ASN A 62 -9.21 13.02 -4.39
N ASP A 63 -10.00 12.30 -5.19
CA ASP A 63 -9.77 12.11 -6.63
C ASP A 63 -8.41 11.43 -6.95
N GLU A 64 -7.85 10.67 -6.00
CA GLU A 64 -6.62 9.89 -6.19
C GLU A 64 -6.86 8.41 -5.89
N LEU A 65 -6.26 7.52 -6.68
CA LEU A 65 -6.17 6.11 -6.28
C LEU A 65 -4.92 5.90 -5.43
N SER A 66 -5.15 5.59 -4.16
CA SER A 66 -4.08 5.35 -3.19
C SER A 66 -4.11 3.92 -2.68
N ILE A 67 -2.93 3.34 -2.53
CA ILE A 67 -2.76 2.02 -1.93
C ILE A 67 -2.02 2.19 -0.62
N PHE A 68 -2.63 1.73 0.46
CA PHE A 68 -2.07 1.75 1.80
C PHE A 68 -1.78 0.32 2.26
N MET A 69 -0.60 0.08 2.82
CA MET A 69 -0.17 -1.22 3.36
C MET A 69 0.66 -1.01 4.63
N ASP A 70 0.08 -1.27 5.80
CA ASP A 70 0.69 -1.01 7.12
C ASP A 70 1.32 0.40 7.24
N HIS A 71 2.64 0.49 7.07
CA HIS A 71 3.43 1.73 7.17
C HIS A 71 3.73 2.37 5.81
N TYR A 72 3.36 1.72 4.73
CA TYR A 72 3.57 2.15 3.36
C TYR A 72 2.29 2.75 2.78
N HIS A 73 2.46 3.75 1.93
CA HIS A 73 1.40 4.20 1.05
C HIS A 73 1.99 4.66 -0.28
N THR A 74 1.21 4.55 -1.35
CA THR A 74 1.55 5.09 -2.67
C THR A 74 0.32 5.65 -3.33
N HIS A 75 0.54 6.70 -4.12
CA HIS A 75 -0.47 7.37 -4.91
C HIS A 75 -0.27 6.99 -6.38
N CYS A 76 -1.36 6.72 -7.07
CA CYS A 76 -1.38 6.57 -8.52
C CYS A 76 -1.75 7.91 -9.14
N TYR A 77 -1.08 8.28 -10.23
CA TYR A 77 -1.28 9.58 -10.88
C TYR A 77 -1.66 9.41 -12.35
N GLY A 78 -2.50 10.31 -12.86
CA GLY A 78 -2.91 10.36 -14.27
C GLY A 78 -4.41 10.48 -14.43
N ASP A 79 -4.91 10.10 -15.60
CA ASP A 79 -6.35 9.90 -15.80
C ASP A 79 -6.84 8.62 -15.10
N ASN A 80 -8.16 8.42 -15.05
CA ASN A 80 -8.78 7.29 -14.35
C ASN A 80 -8.26 5.92 -14.84
N ASP A 81 -8.09 5.73 -16.14
CA ASP A 81 -7.57 4.48 -16.71
C ASP A 81 -6.11 4.25 -16.30
N THR A 82 -5.28 5.30 -16.34
CA THR A 82 -3.88 5.26 -15.96
C THR A 82 -3.72 4.98 -14.46
N MET A 83 -4.48 5.66 -13.61
CA MET A 83 -4.47 5.43 -12.17
C MET A 83 -4.89 4.01 -11.83
N TYR A 84 -5.98 3.53 -12.45
CA TYR A 84 -6.46 2.16 -12.24
C TYR A 84 -5.42 1.13 -12.63
N LYS A 85 -4.81 1.29 -13.82
CA LYS A 85 -3.76 0.38 -14.28
C LYS A 85 -2.56 0.38 -13.33
N GLN A 86 -2.07 1.54 -12.92
CA GLN A 86 -0.96 1.63 -11.96
C GLN A 86 -1.30 0.93 -10.64
N ALA A 87 -2.50 1.14 -10.10
CA ALA A 87 -2.94 0.50 -8.87
C ALA A 87 -2.99 -1.03 -9.01
N MET A 88 -3.57 -1.52 -10.11
CA MET A 88 -3.66 -2.97 -10.36
C MET A 88 -2.30 -3.61 -10.60
N ASP A 89 -1.45 -2.99 -11.42
CA ASP A 89 -0.08 -3.46 -11.67
C ASP A 89 0.70 -3.54 -10.35
N PHE A 90 0.63 -2.50 -9.52
CA PHE A 90 1.28 -2.48 -8.21
C PHE A 90 0.76 -3.58 -7.28
N ILE A 91 -0.56 -3.75 -7.16
CA ILE A 91 -1.16 -4.80 -6.33
C ILE A 91 -0.71 -6.18 -6.83
N LEU A 92 -0.70 -6.41 -8.14
CA LEU A 92 -0.25 -7.68 -8.72
C LEU A 92 1.24 -7.95 -8.47
N ASP A 93 2.09 -6.94 -8.57
CA ASP A 93 3.53 -7.06 -8.29
C ASP A 93 3.79 -7.42 -6.82
N ILE A 94 3.02 -6.84 -5.89
CA ILE A 94 3.05 -7.19 -4.46
C ILE A 94 2.59 -8.64 -4.26
N ILE A 95 1.46 -9.05 -4.85
CA ILE A 95 0.91 -10.42 -4.71
C ILE A 95 1.88 -11.48 -5.22
N LYS A 96 2.52 -11.21 -6.36
CA LYS A 96 3.51 -12.09 -6.99
C LYS A 96 4.89 -12.04 -6.32
N GLU A 97 5.05 -11.21 -5.30
CA GLU A 97 6.33 -10.94 -4.63
C GLU A 97 7.41 -10.46 -5.63
N GLU A 98 7.02 -9.79 -6.72
CA GLU A 98 7.93 -9.07 -7.63
C GLU A 98 8.41 -7.75 -6.99
N LEU A 99 7.61 -7.23 -6.05
CA LEU A 99 7.97 -6.16 -5.14
C LEU A 99 7.79 -6.62 -3.68
N VAL A 100 8.68 -6.18 -2.81
CA VAL A 100 8.60 -6.36 -1.35
C VAL A 100 8.61 -5.02 -0.65
N THR A 101 7.95 -4.94 0.49
CA THR A 101 7.95 -3.71 1.28
C THR A 101 9.18 -3.68 2.19
N VAL A 102 9.85 -2.55 2.23
CA VAL A 102 10.99 -2.28 3.11
C VAL A 102 10.70 -1.02 3.89
N SER A 103 10.82 -1.09 5.21
CA SER A 103 10.68 0.05 6.10
C SER A 103 11.87 0.15 7.05
N ALA A 104 12.28 1.36 7.38
CA ALA A 104 13.40 1.61 8.29
C ALA A 104 13.04 2.63 9.38
N SER A 105 13.53 2.38 10.60
CA SER A 105 13.35 3.27 11.75
C SER A 105 14.63 3.41 12.57
N VAL A 106 14.80 4.54 13.27
CA VAL A 106 15.95 4.82 14.16
C VAL A 106 15.45 5.22 15.54
N SER A 107 16.11 4.74 16.59
CA SER A 107 15.97 5.26 17.97
C SER A 107 14.53 5.38 18.50
N GLY A 108 13.70 4.36 18.27
CA GLY A 108 12.33 4.33 18.79
C GLY A 108 11.32 5.21 18.04
N GLU A 109 11.73 5.90 16.96
CA GLU A 109 10.79 6.43 15.98
C GLU A 109 9.99 5.27 15.36
N LYS A 110 8.72 5.54 15.01
CA LYS A 110 7.90 4.55 14.32
C LYS A 110 8.60 4.12 13.04
N TRP A 111 8.82 5.04 12.09
CA TRP A 111 9.51 4.84 10.80
C TRP A 111 9.95 6.19 10.22
N PHE A 112 11.09 6.25 9.52
CA PHE A 112 11.52 7.44 8.76
C PHE A 112 11.67 7.17 7.25
N TYR A 113 11.60 5.90 6.84
CA TYR A 113 11.69 5.48 5.45
C TYR A 113 10.80 4.27 5.19
N SER A 114 10.12 4.24 4.06
CA SER A 114 9.39 3.08 3.55
C SER A 114 9.35 3.10 2.02
N ALA A 115 9.70 1.99 1.38
CA ALA A 115 9.68 1.84 -0.07
C ALA A 115 9.35 0.40 -0.49
N CYS A 116 8.90 0.24 -1.74
CA CYS A 116 8.77 -1.06 -2.39
C CYS A 116 9.95 -1.29 -3.31
N ILE A 117 10.60 -2.45 -3.19
CA ILE A 117 11.84 -2.76 -3.90
C ILE A 117 11.76 -4.16 -4.50
N LYS A 118 12.52 -4.42 -5.57
CA LYS A 118 12.58 -5.78 -6.12
C LYS A 118 13.40 -6.69 -5.18
N PRO A 119 13.00 -7.95 -4.95
CA PRO A 119 13.73 -8.85 -4.05
C PRO A 119 15.21 -9.05 -4.43
N ASN A 120 15.55 -9.00 -5.71
CA ASN A 120 16.92 -9.11 -6.19
C ASN A 120 17.74 -7.80 -6.06
N GLY A 121 17.12 -6.69 -5.67
CA GLY A 121 17.75 -5.39 -5.38
C GLY A 121 17.99 -5.15 -3.88
N ILE A 122 17.56 -6.07 -3.01
CA ILE A 122 17.53 -5.93 -1.55
C ILE A 122 18.88 -5.47 -0.96
N GLU A 123 20.00 -6.13 -1.30
CA GLU A 123 21.29 -5.86 -0.63
C GLU A 123 21.81 -4.44 -0.86
N LYS A 124 21.84 -3.99 -2.12
CA LYS A 124 22.37 -2.66 -2.46
C LYS A 124 21.52 -1.53 -1.89
N GLU A 125 20.21 -1.66 -1.96
CA GLU A 125 19.29 -0.63 -1.46
C GLU A 125 19.33 -0.57 0.06
N ILE A 126 19.38 -1.72 0.75
CA ILE A 126 19.50 -1.77 2.21
C ILE A 126 20.80 -1.14 2.71
N ASP A 127 21.93 -1.40 2.05
CA ASP A 127 23.20 -0.78 2.42
C ASP A 127 23.16 0.74 2.29
N HIS A 128 22.46 1.27 1.29
CA HIS A 128 22.19 2.70 1.15
C HIS A 128 21.21 3.25 2.22
N ILE A 129 20.32 2.41 2.77
CA ILE A 129 19.23 2.77 3.71
C ILE A 129 19.67 2.70 5.21
N PHE A 130 20.97 2.72 5.52
CA PHE A 130 21.56 2.91 6.87
C PHE A 130 21.74 1.66 7.77
N LEU A 131 22.95 1.06 7.72
CA LEU A 131 23.46 0.18 8.78
C LEU A 131 24.51 0.85 9.71
N GLU A 132 24.85 2.12 9.52
CA GLU A 132 25.88 2.80 10.34
C GLU A 132 25.41 3.27 11.73
N ARG A 133 24.13 3.12 12.08
CA ARG A 133 23.56 3.61 13.35
C ARG A 133 23.19 2.45 14.28
N ALA A 134 23.68 2.47 15.52
CA ALA A 134 23.49 1.42 16.54
C ALA A 134 22.03 1.07 16.87
N ASN A 135 21.09 1.99 16.61
CA ASN A 135 19.68 1.87 16.98
C ASN A 135 18.76 1.90 15.75
N SER A 136 19.27 1.59 14.55
CA SER A 136 18.41 1.44 13.37
C SER A 136 17.84 0.02 13.28
N LYS A 137 16.65 -0.10 12.69
CA LYS A 137 16.05 -1.38 12.30
C LYS A 137 15.50 -1.24 10.89
N ILE A 138 15.63 -2.29 10.09
CA ILE A 138 15.03 -2.44 8.77
C ILE A 138 14.09 -3.65 8.82
N VAL A 139 12.86 -3.47 8.38
CA VAL A 139 11.89 -4.55 8.23
C VAL A 139 11.62 -4.76 6.76
N ILE A 140 11.82 -5.99 6.31
CA ILE A 140 11.50 -6.47 4.98
C ILE A 140 10.29 -7.39 5.13
N GLN A 141 9.21 -7.08 4.45
CA GLN A 141 7.96 -7.81 4.57
C GLN A 141 7.50 -8.25 3.18
N SER A 142 7.38 -9.57 3.04
CA SER A 142 6.82 -10.22 1.87
C SER A 142 5.32 -10.37 2.04
N TYR A 143 4.61 -10.26 0.92
CA TYR A 143 3.16 -10.31 0.91
C TYR A 143 2.60 -11.65 1.45
N GLN A 144 3.25 -12.78 1.13
CA GLN A 144 2.82 -14.10 1.61
C GLN A 144 3.38 -14.47 3.00
N GLY A 145 4.38 -13.72 3.47
CA GLY A 145 5.07 -13.99 4.74
C GLY A 145 6.18 -15.03 4.62
N ASN A 146 6.56 -15.38 3.38
CA ASN A 146 7.55 -16.40 3.07
C ASN A 146 8.96 -16.04 3.58
N PHE A 147 9.28 -14.74 3.69
CA PHE A 147 10.63 -14.29 4.05
C PHE A 147 10.67 -12.97 4.83
N ASN A 148 9.69 -12.72 5.71
CA ASN A 148 9.71 -11.54 6.57
C ASN A 148 10.97 -11.51 7.44
N ARG A 149 11.73 -10.41 7.39
CA ARG A 149 13.02 -10.26 8.08
C ARG A 149 13.12 -8.93 8.78
N VAL A 150 13.80 -8.94 9.92
CA VAL A 150 14.21 -7.74 10.66
C VAL A 150 15.73 -7.72 10.73
N ILE A 151 16.34 -6.62 10.29
CA ILE A 151 17.78 -6.40 10.32
C ILE A 151 18.03 -5.24 11.28
N TYR A 152 18.95 -5.41 12.22
CA TYR A 152 19.34 -4.37 13.17
C TYR A 152 20.66 -3.73 12.74
N GLY A 153 20.77 -2.41 12.91
CA GLY A 153 22.00 -1.66 12.65
C GLY A 153 23.14 -2.12 13.55
N THR A 154 24.37 -2.06 13.04
CA THR A 154 25.56 -2.61 13.70
C THR A 154 26.45 -1.54 14.35
N GLY A 155 26.04 -0.27 14.31
CA GLY A 155 26.82 0.81 14.93
C GLY A 155 27.06 0.55 16.42
N GLU A 156 28.25 0.91 16.92
CA GLU A 156 28.49 0.93 18.36
C GLU A 156 27.65 2.06 19.00
N LYS A 157 27.12 1.83 20.22
CA LYS A 157 26.55 2.91 21.04
C LYS A 157 27.66 3.93 21.30
N ARG A 158 27.68 5.03 20.55
CA ARG A 158 28.52 6.19 20.84
C ARG A 158 27.99 6.94 22.06
#